data_AF-A0A1I0Q4V8-F1
#
_entry.id   AF-A0A1I0Q4V8-F1
#
_cell.length_a   1.000
_cell.length_b   1.000
_cell.length_c   1.000
_cell.angle_alpha   90.00
_cell.angle_beta   90.00
_cell.angle_gamma   90.00
#
_symmetry.space_group_name_H-M   'P 1'
#
loop_
_entity.id
_entity.type
_entity.pdbx_description
1 polymer ?
#
loop_
_entity_poly.entity_id
_entity_poly.type
_entity_poly.pdbx_seq_one_letter_code
_entity_poly.pdbx_strand_id
1 'polypeptide(L)' 'MSRKAKERLKYLYVLILTGERVGVITVSVDDDVERKFRKLVAEKYGRIRGALGVAVTEAMKLWIEKVEREKK' A
#
# COMPACT_ATOMS: atom_id res chain seq x y z
N MET A 1 -21.47 3.64 -18.71
CA MET A 1 -20.60 3.08 -17.65
C MET A 1 -19.39 4.01 -17.45
N SER A 2 -19.15 4.49 -16.23
CA SER A 2 -18.11 5.50 -15.95
C SER A 2 -16.69 4.95 -16.17
N ARG A 3 -15.75 5.79 -16.66
CA ARG A 3 -14.31 5.46 -16.78
C ARG A 3 -13.74 4.89 -15.48
N LYS A 4 -14.17 5.42 -14.33
CA LYS A 4 -13.76 4.91 -13.00
C LYS A 4 -14.20 3.47 -12.74
N ALA A 5 -15.37 3.06 -13.22
CA ALA A 5 -15.90 1.70 -13.02
C ALA A 5 -15.13 0.67 -13.86
N LYS A 6 -14.82 1.00 -15.12
CA LYS A 6 -13.98 0.15 -15.98
C LYS A 6 -12.57 -0.04 -15.40
N GLU A 7 -11.99 1.01 -14.84
CA GLU A 7 -10.67 0.93 -14.24
C GLU A 7 -10.66 0.08 -12.96
N ARG A 8 -11.67 0.19 -12.10
CA ARG A 8 -11.83 -0.69 -10.92
C ARG A 8 -11.97 -2.16 -11.30
N LEU A 9 -12.69 -2.47 -12.38
CA LEU A 9 -12.84 -3.84 -12.87
C LEU A 9 -11.55 -4.41 -13.46
N LYS A 10 -10.75 -3.59 -14.15
CA LYS A 10 -9.43 -4.00 -14.65
C LYS A 10 -8.51 -4.45 -13.51
N TYR A 11 -8.54 -3.74 -12.37
CA TYR A 11 -7.77 -4.12 -11.17
C TYR A 11 -8.26 -5.42 -10.55
N LEU A 12 -9.58 -5.58 -10.44
CA LEU A 12 -10.19 -6.80 -9.94
C LEU A 12 -9.80 -8.02 -10.81
N TYR A 13 -9.80 -7.86 -12.14
CA TYR A 13 -9.43 -8.92 -13.07
C TYR A 13 -7.96 -9.33 -12.95
N VAL A 14 -7.04 -8.37 -12.80
CA VAL A 14 -5.61 -8.67 -12.58
C VAL A 14 -5.39 -9.40 -11.25
N LEU A 15 -6.06 -8.98 -10.17
CA LEU A 15 -5.98 -9.62 -8.85
C LEU A 15 -6.49 -11.06 -8.85
N ILE A 16 -7.54 -11.36 -9.61
CA ILE A 16 -8.08 -12.72 -9.75
C ILE A 16 -7.10 -13.64 -10.49
N LEU A 17 -6.34 -13.10 -11.46
CA LEU A 17 -5.45 -13.89 -12.32
C LEU A 17 -4.06 -14.17 -11.70
N THR A 18 -3.56 -13.35 -10.77
CA THR A 18 -2.19 -13.50 -10.22
C THR A 18 -2.09 -14.39 -8.98
N GLY A 19 -3.21 -14.81 -8.37
CA GLY A 19 -3.20 -15.68 -7.18
C GLY A 19 -2.60 -15.05 -5.91
N GLU A 20 -2.20 -13.78 -5.95
CA GLU A 20 -1.71 -13.05 -4.80
C GLU A 20 -2.90 -12.68 -3.91
N ARG A 21 -3.00 -13.33 -2.74
CA ARG A 21 -3.97 -12.94 -1.71
C ARG A 21 -3.56 -11.58 -1.13
N VAL A 22 -4.08 -10.51 -1.70
CA VAL A 22 -3.94 -9.16 -1.15
C VAL A 22 -4.91 -9.01 0.02
N GLY A 23 -4.38 -8.91 1.23
CA GLY A 23 -5.15 -8.47 2.38
C GLY A 23 -5.46 -6.98 2.27
N VAL A 24 -6.74 -6.60 2.33
CA VAL A 24 -7.14 -5.19 2.39
C VAL A 24 -7.36 -4.81 3.85
N ILE A 25 -6.62 -3.81 4.32
CA ILE A 25 -6.77 -3.25 5.66
C ILE A 25 -7.22 -1.80 5.52
N THR A 26 -8.30 -1.44 6.21
CA THR A 26 -8.76 -0.04 6.31
C THR A 26 -8.38 0.48 7.68
N VAL A 27 -7.52 1.49 7.74
CA VAL A 27 -7.08 2.14 8.98
C VAL A 27 -7.22 3.64 8.86
N SER A 28 -7.47 4.30 9.98
CA SER A 28 -7.39 5.77 10.09
C SER A 28 -6.03 6.13 10.66
N VAL A 29 -5.40 7.15 10.09
CA VAL A 29 -4.08 7.64 10.48
C VAL A 29 -4.18 9.16 10.54
N ASP A 30 -3.44 9.80 11.44
CA ASP A 30 -3.39 11.25 11.52
C ASP A 30 -3.00 11.87 10.16
N ASP A 31 -3.74 12.89 9.73
CA ASP A 31 -3.56 13.52 8.43
C ASP A 31 -2.12 14.00 8.20
N ASP A 32 -1.47 14.52 9.24
CA ASP A 32 -0.10 15.01 9.18
C ASP A 32 0.90 13.89 8.89
N VAL A 33 0.68 12.71 9.47
CA VAL A 33 1.49 11.52 9.26
C VAL A 33 1.26 11.00 7.84
N GLU A 34 0.00 10.92 7.42
CA GLU A 34 -0.39 10.46 6.09
C GLU A 34 0.21 11.32 4.98
N ARG A 35 0.10 12.66 5.12
CA ARG A 35 0.66 13.61 4.15
C ARG A 35 2.17 13.49 4.04
N LYS A 36 2.87 13.43 5.17
CA LYS A 36 4.33 13.27 5.19
C LYS A 36 4.75 11.95 4.55
N PHE A 37 4.05 10.86 4.88
CA PHE A 37 4.31 9.55 4.33
C PHE A 37 4.15 9.54 2.80
N ARG A 38 3.03 10.05 2.27
CA ARG A 38 2.81 10.16 0.83
C ARG A 38 3.88 10.98 0.11
N LYS A 39 4.30 12.09 0.72
CA LYS A 39 5.36 12.94 0.15
C LYS A 39 6.67 12.15 0.01
N LEU A 40 7.11 11.47 1.07
CA LEU A 40 8.33 10.66 1.06
C LEU A 40 8.25 9.48 0.08
N VAL A 41 7.09 8.84 -0.01
CA VAL A 41 6.86 7.76 -1.00
C VAL A 41 6.99 8.28 -2.42
N ALA A 42 6.43 9.45 -2.71
CA ALA A 42 6.54 10.09 -4.02
C ALA A 42 7.99 10.51 -4.34
N GLU A 43 8.76 10.95 -3.34
CA GLU A 43 10.19 11.27 -3.49
C GLU A 43 11.03 10.00 -3.73
N LYS A 44 10.74 8.90 -3.03
CA LYS A 44 11.52 7.64 -3.11
C LYS A 44 11.22 6.81 -4.37
N TYR A 45 9.95 6.64 -4.73
CA TYR A 45 9.53 5.75 -5.84
C TYR A 45 9.00 6.50 -7.06
N GLY A 46 8.91 7.83 -7.00
CA GLY A 46 8.24 8.62 -8.02
C GLY A 46 6.71 8.48 -8.00
N ARG A 47 6.05 8.97 -9.05
CA ARG A 47 4.57 8.93 -9.20
C ARG A 47 4.11 7.65 -9.91
N ILE A 48 4.60 6.49 -9.48
CA ILE A 48 4.19 5.20 -10.06
C ILE A 48 2.96 4.63 -9.36
N ARG A 49 2.09 3.99 -10.14
CA ARG A 49 0.90 3.32 -9.62
C ARG A 49 1.31 2.14 -8.75
N GLY A 50 0.87 2.14 -7.50
CA GLY A 50 1.21 1.09 -6.52
C GLY A 50 2.34 1.46 -5.55
N ALA A 51 3.02 2.59 -5.72
CA ALA A 51 4.11 3.04 -4.83
C ALA A 51 3.70 3.06 -3.34
N LEU A 52 2.49 3.54 -3.07
CA LEU A 52 1.98 3.60 -1.69
C LEU A 52 1.78 2.22 -1.07
N GLY A 53 1.27 1.25 -1.84
CA GLY A 53 1.10 -0.13 -1.36
C GLY A 53 2.43 -0.81 -1.07
N VAL A 54 3.43 -0.58 -1.93
CA VAL A 54 4.81 -1.05 -1.72
C VAL A 54 5.39 -0.46 -0.44
N ALA A 55 5.29 0.85 -0.26
CA ALA A 55 5.81 1.54 0.91
C ALA A 55 5.13 1.10 2.21
N VAL A 56 3.81 0.92 2.20
CA VAL A 56 3.07 0.40 3.37
C VAL A 56 3.54 -1.02 3.70
N THR A 57 3.72 -1.86 2.69
CA THR A 57 4.22 -3.24 2.90
C THR A 57 5.63 -3.25 3.48
N GLU A 58 6.52 -2.38 3.00
CA GLU A 58 7.88 -2.22 3.54
C GLU A 58 7.85 -1.73 5.00
N ALA A 59 7.04 -0.72 5.30
CA ALA A 59 6.88 -0.20 6.66
C ALA A 59 6.37 -1.28 7.63
N MET A 60 5.40 -2.09 7.20
CA MET A 60 4.88 -3.20 8.01
C MET A 60 5.95 -4.28 8.27
N LYS A 61 6.77 -4.63 7.27
CA LYS A 61 7.87 -5.59 7.45
C LYS A 61 8.90 -5.10 8.46
N LEU A 62 9.31 -3.83 8.34
CA LEU A 62 10.27 -3.22 9.27
C LEU A 62 9.72 -3.17 10.70
N TRP A 63 8.43 -2.87 10.85
CA TRP A 63 7.77 -2.89 12.16
C TRP A 63 7.76 -4.30 12.78
N ILE A 64 7.40 -5.33 12.00
CA ILE A 64 7.40 -6.72 12.45
C ILE A 64 8.80 -7.12 12.92
N GLU A 65 9.83 -6.87 12.10
CA GLU A 65 11.21 -7.22 12.42
C GLU A 65 11.67 -6.54 13.72
N LYS A 66 11.34 -5.25 13.88
CA LYS A 66 11.64 -4.51 15.11
C LYS A 66 11.00 -5.17 16.34
N VAL A 67 9.71 -5.48 16.27
CA VAL A 67 8.97 -6.09 17.38
C VAL A 67 9.45 -7.51 17.70
N GLU A 68 9.83 -8.29 16.68
CA GLU A 68 10.40 -9.63 16.88
C GLU A 68 11.77 -9.57 17.56
N ARG A 69 12.59 -8.57 17.24
CA ARG A 69 13.88 -8.35 17.91
C ARG A 69 13.72 -7.96 19.38
N GLU A 70 12.72 -7.14 19.71
CA GLU A 70 12.45 -6.70 21.09
C GLU A 70 11.90 -7.82 22.00
N LYS A 71 11.36 -8.89 21.40
CA LYS A 71 10.84 -10.06 22.14
C LYS A 71 11.91 -11.11 22.48
N LYS A 72 13.09 -11.02 21.88
CA LYS A 72 14.23 -11.92 22.13
C LYS A 72 15.11 -11.37 23.24
#